data_AF-A0AAW7YXN3-F1
#
_entry.id   AF-A0AAW7YXN3-F1
#
_cell.length_a   1.000
_cell.length_b   1.000
_cell.length_c   1.000
_cell.angle_alpha   90.00
_cell.angle_beta   90.00
_cell.angle_gamma   90.00
#
_symmetry.space_group_name_H-M   'P 1'
#
loop_
_entity.id
_entity.type
_entity.pdbx_description
1 polymer ?
#
loop_
_entity_poly.entity_id
_entity_poly.type
_entity_poly.pdbx_seq_one_letter_code
_entity_poly.pdbx_strand_id
1 'polypeptide(L)'
;HVPINDGEVQECGDFELDGVTFPAAEVQIEFVDPADSDGALFPTGNLVDHLEVPELGNLQATMINAGIPTIFLQAEQLGYS
;
A
#
# COMPACT_ATOMS: atom_id res chain seq x y z
N HIS A 1 -5.53 1.83 17.43
CA HIS A 1 -5.47 2.61 18.69
C HIS A 1 -6.19 3.93 18.49
N VAL A 2 -7.26 4.20 19.25
CA VAL A 2 -8.07 5.44 19.09
C VAL A 2 -7.97 6.25 20.39
N PRO A 3 -7.50 7.51 20.35
CA PRO A 3 -7.39 8.34 21.54
C PRO A 3 -8.79 8.76 22.02
N ILE A 4 -8.99 8.70 23.34
CA ILE A 4 -10.25 9.05 24.01
C ILE A 4 -9.99 10.17 25.01
N ASN A 5 -10.84 11.20 25.00
CA ASN A 5 -10.83 12.31 25.96
C ASN A 5 -12.25 12.52 26.48
N ASP A 6 -12.43 12.63 27.81
CA ASP A 6 -13.74 12.73 28.47
C ASP A 6 -14.78 11.68 28.05
N GLY A 7 -14.31 10.48 27.68
CA GLY A 7 -15.18 9.38 27.23
C GLY A 7 -15.62 9.47 25.76
N GLU A 8 -15.18 10.48 25.03
CA GLU A 8 -15.45 10.68 23.60
C GLU A 8 -14.16 10.57 22.77
N VAL A 9 -14.31 10.40 21.45
CA VAL A 9 -13.16 10.34 20.54
C VAL A 9 -12.46 11.69 20.52
N GLN A 10 -11.15 11.69 20.76
CA GLN A 10 -10.34 12.90 20.60
C GLN A 10 -10.08 13.12 19.10
N GLU A 11 -10.73 14.11 18.50
CA GLU A 11 -10.58 14.40 17.07
C GLU A 11 -9.48 15.44 16.80
N CYS A 12 -9.40 16.49 17.63
CA CYS A 12 -8.39 17.54 17.47
C CYS A 12 -7.03 17.10 17.99
N GLY A 13 -5.96 17.52 17.31
CA GLY A 13 -4.58 17.23 17.70
C GLY A 13 -3.61 17.98 16.79
N ASP A 14 -2.32 17.66 16.93
CA ASP A 14 -1.20 18.29 16.22
C ASP A 14 -0.50 17.33 15.23
N PHE A 15 -1.06 16.14 14.99
CA PHE A 15 -0.54 15.20 14.00
C PHE A 15 -0.89 15.64 12.59
N GLU A 16 0.14 15.76 11.74
CA GLU A 16 0.03 16.12 10.34
C GLU A 16 0.13 14.87 9.45
N LEU A 17 -0.64 14.85 8.36
CA LEU A 17 -0.62 13.77 7.37
C LEU A 17 -0.65 14.38 5.96
N ASP A 18 0.30 13.95 5.11
CA ASP A 18 0.33 14.36 3.71
C ASP A 18 -1.02 14.08 3.03
N GLY A 19 -1.56 15.11 2.37
CA GLY A 19 -2.89 15.06 1.75
C GLY A 19 -4.05 15.49 2.68
N VAL A 20 -3.80 15.81 3.96
CA VAL A 20 -4.79 16.35 4.91
C VAL A 20 -4.40 17.79 5.29
N THR A 21 -5.33 18.73 5.10
CA THR A 21 -5.03 20.18 5.19
C THR A 21 -4.76 20.68 6.61
N PHE A 22 -5.43 20.10 7.61
CA PHE A 22 -5.34 20.54 9.00
C PHE A 22 -4.98 19.35 9.89
N PRO A 23 -4.15 19.57 10.93
CA PRO A 23 -3.76 18.51 11.84
C PRO A 23 -4.94 17.99 12.66
N ALA A 24 -4.81 16.75 13.13
CA ALA A 24 -5.81 16.04 13.93
C ALA A 24 -5.12 15.15 14.99
N ALA A 25 -5.89 14.41 15.77
CA ALA A 25 -5.33 13.39 16.65
C ALA A 25 -4.84 12.18 15.82
N GLU A 26 -3.66 11.65 16.16
CA GLU A 26 -3.11 10.46 15.50
C GLU A 26 -3.96 9.22 15.83
N VAL A 27 -4.32 8.45 14.80
CA VAL A 27 -4.97 7.15 14.93
C VAL A 27 -4.09 6.08 14.32
N GLN A 28 -3.45 5.28 15.16
CA GLN A 28 -2.54 4.23 14.71
C GLN A 28 -3.34 3.01 14.23
N ILE A 29 -2.98 2.54 13.03
CA ILE A 29 -3.58 1.39 12.36
C ILE A 29 -2.53 0.29 12.23
N GLU A 30 -2.93 -0.94 12.52
CA GLU A 30 -2.12 -2.14 12.35
C GLU A 30 -2.82 -3.05 11.33
N PHE A 31 -2.10 -3.45 10.28
CA PHE A 31 -2.56 -4.44 9.31
C PHE A 31 -2.00 -5.82 9.71
N VAL A 32 -2.79 -6.57 10.48
CA VAL A 32 -2.43 -7.91 10.93
C VAL A 32 -2.71 -8.91 9.81
N ASP A 33 -1.72 -9.74 9.48
CA ASP A 33 -1.78 -10.73 8.39
C ASP A 33 -2.34 -10.14 7.09
N PRO A 34 -1.66 -9.15 6.48
CA PRO A 34 -2.20 -8.41 5.35
C PRO A 34 -2.29 -9.25 4.07
N ALA A 35 -1.66 -10.43 4.03
CA ALA A 35 -1.80 -11.34 2.92
C ALA A 35 -3.25 -11.85 2.84
N ASP A 36 -3.76 -11.96 1.62
CA ASP A 36 -5.10 -12.52 1.38
C ASP A 36 -5.20 -13.93 1.99
N SER A 37 -6.28 -14.21 2.73
CA SER A 37 -6.40 -15.41 3.55
C SER A 37 -6.36 -16.71 2.74
N ASP A 38 -6.80 -16.63 1.48
CA ASP A 38 -6.82 -17.77 0.55
C ASP A 38 -5.77 -17.63 -0.58
N GLY A 39 -5.01 -16.53 -0.60
CA GLY A 39 -4.08 -16.17 -1.68
C GLY A 39 -2.61 -16.26 -1.26
N ALA A 40 -1.74 -16.69 -2.18
CA ALA A 40 -0.30 -16.60 -1.96
C ALA A 40 0.15 -15.12 -1.94
N LEU A 41 1.09 -14.78 -1.04
CA LEU A 41 1.69 -13.45 -0.96
C LEU A 41 2.25 -13.00 -2.32
N PHE A 42 2.93 -13.91 -3.01
CA PHE A 42 3.36 -13.76 -4.40
C PHE A 42 2.60 -14.77 -5.26
N PRO A 43 1.54 -14.35 -5.99
CA PRO A 43 0.66 -15.27 -6.70
C PRO A 43 1.35 -16.06 -7.82
N THR A 44 2.45 -15.54 -8.37
CA THR A 44 3.28 -16.24 -9.37
C THR A 44 4.33 -17.17 -8.74
N GLY A 45 4.54 -17.07 -7.43
CA GLY A 45 5.64 -17.72 -6.71
C GLY A 45 6.99 -17.01 -6.84
N ASN A 46 7.08 -15.94 -7.63
CA ASN A 46 8.33 -15.19 -7.86
C ASN A 46 8.29 -13.83 -7.16
N LEU A 47 9.45 -13.36 -6.70
CA LEU A 47 9.58 -11.97 -6.20
C LEU A 47 9.57 -10.95 -7.35
N VAL A 48 10.10 -11.35 -8.50
CA VAL A 48 10.14 -10.55 -9.73
C VAL A 48 9.79 -11.46 -10.89
N ASP A 49 8.84 -11.01 -11.69
CA ASP A 49 8.40 -11.62 -12.93
C ASP A 49 8.76 -10.76 -14.13
N HIS A 50 8.80 -11.40 -15.29
CA HIS A 50 8.92 -10.77 -16.60
C HIS A 50 7.54 -10.71 -17.24
N LEU A 51 6.87 -9.56 -17.11
CA LEU A 51 5.54 -9.33 -17.65
C LEU A 51 5.64 -8.90 -19.12
N GLU A 52 5.25 -9.80 -20.02
CA GLU A 52 5.15 -9.49 -21.44
C GLU A 52 3.86 -8.69 -21.71
N VAL A 53 4.03 -7.43 -22.11
CA VAL A 53 2.94 -6.53 -22.47
C VAL A 53 3.00 -6.27 -23.97
N PRO A 54 1.94 -6.57 -24.74
CA PRO A 54 1.88 -6.23 -26.15
C PRO A 54 2.23 -4.75 -26.37
N GLU A 55 3.02 -4.46 -27.40
CA GLU A 55 3.46 -3.11 -27.79
C GLU A 55 4.45 -2.41 -26.84
N LEU A 56 4.51 -2.78 -25.56
CA LEU A 56 5.48 -2.24 -24.58
C LEU A 56 6.72 -3.14 -24.39
N GLY A 57 6.60 -4.43 -24.67
CA GLY A 57 7.67 -5.40 -24.46
C GLY A 57 7.66 -6.01 -23.05
N ASN A 58 8.83 -6.44 -22.57
CA ASN A 58 8.96 -7.17 -21.31
C ASN A 58 9.30 -6.23 -20.16
N LEU A 59 8.41 -6.14 -19.18
CA LEU A 59 8.55 -5.30 -17.98
C LEU A 59 8.94 -6.16 -16.78
N GLN A 60 9.85 -5.67 -15.94
CA GLN A 60 10.10 -6.33 -14.65
C GLN A 60 9.01 -5.91 -13.69
N ALA A 61 8.30 -6.88 -13.12
CA ALA A 61 7.15 -6.65 -12.28
C ALA A 61 7.24 -7.44 -10.97
N THR A 62 6.87 -6.83 -9.86
CA THR A 62 6.54 -7.57 -8.63
C THR A 62 5.03 -7.57 -8.48
N MET A 63 4.44 -8.76 -8.52
CA MET A 63 3.02 -8.97 -8.23
C MET A 63 2.89 -9.45 -6.80
N ILE A 64 2.25 -8.66 -5.94
CA ILE A 64 2.09 -8.97 -4.51
C ILE A 64 0.64 -8.82 -4.09
N ASN A 65 0.16 -9.73 -3.26
CA ASN A 65 -1.18 -9.70 -2.67
C ASN A 65 -1.10 -9.51 -1.16
N ALA A 66 -0.83 -8.28 -0.73
CA ALA A 66 -0.81 -7.86 0.68
C ALA A 66 -1.55 -6.52 0.84
N GLY A 67 -2.64 -6.51 1.61
CA GLY A 67 -3.59 -5.40 1.71
C GLY A 67 -4.53 -5.34 0.51
N ILE A 68 -3.97 -5.20 -0.69
CA ILE A 68 -4.68 -5.29 -1.97
C ILE A 68 -3.74 -5.81 -3.07
N PRO A 69 -4.21 -6.64 -4.02
CA PRO A 69 -3.40 -7.06 -5.17
C PRO A 69 -2.82 -5.87 -5.92
N THR A 70 -1.49 -5.79 -5.99
CA THR A 70 -0.75 -4.66 -6.55
C THR A 70 0.41 -5.13 -7.43
N ILE A 71 0.63 -4.44 -8.55
CA ILE A 71 1.75 -4.68 -9.46
C ILE A 71 2.71 -3.49 -9.36
N PHE A 72 3.94 -3.75 -8.90
CA PHE A 72 5.01 -2.76 -8.91
C PHE A 72 5.86 -2.90 -10.16
N LEU A 73 6.11 -1.78 -10.83
CA LEU A 73 6.94 -1.67 -12.04
C LEU A 73 8.01 -0.61 -11.81
N GLN A 74 9.11 -0.69 -12.55
CA GLN A 74 10.14 0.35 -12.54
C GLN A 74 9.66 1.56 -13.35
N ALA A 75 9.72 2.75 -12.74
CA ALA A 75 9.28 4.01 -13.37
C ALA A 75 10.01 4.28 -14.70
N GLU A 76 11.31 4.01 -14.77
CA GLU A 76 12.13 4.19 -15.98
C GLU A 76 11.69 3.32 -17.16
N GLN A 77 11.15 2.11 -16.89
CA GLN A 77 10.62 1.22 -17.93
C GLN A 77 9.31 1.75 -18.54
N LEU A 78 8.69 2.73 -17.88
CA LEU A 78 7.50 3.45 -18.36
C LEU A 78 7.85 4.86 -18.86
N GLY A 79 9.13 5.26 -18.84
CA GLY A 79 9.58 6.58 -19.28
C GLY A 79 9.39 7.72 -18.27
N TYR A 80 9.13 7.41 -16.99
CA TYR A 80 9.10 8.40 -15.91
C TYR A 80 10.49 8.56 -15.27
N SER A 81 10.78 9.78 -14.79
CA SER A 81 12.03 10.20 -14.13
C SER A 81 11.80 10.62 -12.68
#